data_AF-A0A843HC05-F1
#
_entry.id   AF-A0A843HC05-F1
#
_cell.length_a   1.000
_cell.length_b   1.000
_cell.length_c   1.000
_cell.angle_alpha   90.00
_cell.angle_beta   90.00
_cell.angle_gamma   90.00
#
_symmetry.space_group_name_H-M   'P 1'
#
loop_
_entity.id
_entity.type
_entity.pdbx_description
1 polymer ?
#
loop_
_entity_poly.entity_id
_entity_poly.type
_entity_poly.pdbx_seq_one_letter_code
_entity_poly.pdbx_strand_id
1 'polypeptide(L)'
;MKIKVCPRCGSSNIKWIIPQNWSMWSCNDCSFTGPVVEVDKQTQEEIQEYWAKNKKKILSESKDNETEDNLSDEELDEKLDKLFEEE
;
A
#
# COMPACT_ATOMS: atom_id res chain seq x y z
N MET A 1 -16.47 9.75 -19.34
CA MET A 1 -16.90 9.47 -17.95
C MET A 1 -15.64 9.14 -17.15
N LYS A 2 -15.42 9.79 -16.01
CA LYS A 2 -14.25 9.50 -15.15
C LYS A 2 -14.66 8.46 -14.10
N ILE A 3 -13.74 7.55 -13.78
CA ILE A 3 -13.95 6.46 -12.82
C ILE A 3 -12.82 6.45 -11.80
N LYS A 4 -13.15 6.11 -10.55
CA LYS A 4 -12.16 5.95 -9.48
C LYS A 4 -11.54 4.57 -9.57
N VAL A 5 -10.21 4.52 -9.63
CA VAL A 5 -9.47 3.26 -9.73
C VAL A 5 -8.28 3.26 -8.77
N CYS A 6 -7.82 2.05 -8.45
CA CYS A 6 -6.57 1.83 -7.75
C CYS A 6 -5.39 2.27 -8.63
N PRO A 7 -4.50 3.16 -8.14
CA PRO A 7 -3.36 3.62 -8.92
C PRO A 7 -2.32 2.52 -9.19
N ARG A 8 -2.33 1.44 -8.38
CA ARG A 8 -1.38 0.34 -8.50
C ARG A 8 -1.79 -0.67 -9.58
N CYS A 9 -3.05 -1.10 -9.57
CA CYS A 9 -3.52 -2.19 -10.44
C CYS A 9 -4.63 -1.81 -11.43
N GLY A 10 -5.15 -0.58 -11.36
CA GLY A 10 -6.24 -0.11 -12.25
C GLY A 10 -7.62 -0.70 -11.92
N SER A 11 -7.75 -1.42 -10.80
CA SER A 11 -9.04 -1.96 -10.36
C SER A 11 -9.97 -0.88 -9.83
N SER A 12 -11.25 -0.97 -10.19
CA SER A 12 -12.34 -0.19 -9.58
C SER A 12 -12.89 -0.82 -8.31
N ASN A 13 -12.40 -2.00 -7.91
CA ASN A 13 -12.80 -2.73 -6.69
C ASN A 13 -12.09 -2.15 -5.45
N ILE A 14 -12.47 -0.91 -5.11
CA ILE A 14 -11.93 -0.14 -3.98
C ILE A 14 -13.00 0.12 -2.92
N LYS A 15 -12.65 -0.03 -1.64
CA LYS A 15 -13.52 0.21 -0.49
C LYS A 15 -12.93 1.29 0.42
N TRP A 16 -13.77 2.15 0.95
CA TRP A 16 -13.35 3.14 1.94
C TRP A 16 -13.22 2.46 3.31
N ILE A 17 -12.07 2.63 3.97
CA ILE A 17 -11.69 1.77 5.11
C ILE A 17 -12.28 2.31 6.41
N ILE A 18 -12.10 3.61 6.76
CA ILE A 18 -12.60 4.20 8.01
C ILE A 18 -12.81 5.72 7.86
N PRO A 19 -13.91 6.31 8.41
CA PRO A 19 -14.18 7.75 8.37
C PRO A 19 -13.12 8.68 8.98
N GLN A 20 -12.33 8.18 9.94
CA GLN A 20 -11.29 8.98 10.60
C GLN A 20 -10.06 9.20 9.71
N ASN A 21 -9.82 8.30 8.75
CA ASN A 21 -8.76 8.42 7.76
C ASN A 21 -9.39 8.88 6.44
N TRP A 22 -9.66 10.19 6.36
CA TRP A 22 -10.15 10.81 5.14
C TRP A 22 -9.25 10.46 3.95
N SER A 23 -9.87 10.21 2.80
CA SER A 23 -9.18 9.91 1.53
C SER A 23 -8.41 8.58 1.46
N MET A 24 -8.54 7.67 2.44
CA MET A 24 -7.88 6.36 2.41
C MET A 24 -8.79 5.24 1.89
N TRP A 25 -8.40 4.60 0.80
CA TRP A 25 -9.14 3.50 0.17
C TRP A 25 -8.31 2.21 0.20
N SER A 26 -8.97 1.07 0.35
CA SER A 26 -8.38 -0.26 0.18
C SER A 26 -8.79 -0.83 -1.17
N CYS A 27 -7.83 -1.31 -1.96
CA CYS A 27 -8.08 -2.11 -3.14
C CYS A 27 -8.13 -3.60 -2.78
N ASN A 28 -9.24 -4.27 -3.08
CA ASN A 28 -9.43 -5.69 -2.77
C ASN A 28 -8.64 -6.64 -3.69
N ASP A 29 -8.11 -6.14 -4.82
CA ASP A 29 -7.46 -7.00 -5.83
C ASP A 29 -5.93 -7.03 -5.70
N CYS A 30 -5.32 -5.97 -5.13
CA CYS A 30 -3.87 -5.87 -4.97
C CYS A 30 -3.42 -5.47 -3.55
N SER A 31 -4.37 -5.39 -2.62
CA SER A 31 -4.15 -5.01 -1.21
C SER A 31 -3.51 -3.64 -1.01
N PHE A 32 -3.50 -2.78 -2.04
CA PHE A 32 -3.03 -1.41 -1.91
C PHE A 32 -3.99 -0.60 -1.02
N THR A 33 -3.46 0.06 0.00
CA THR A 33 -4.20 0.95 0.88
C THR A 33 -3.63 2.35 0.71
N GLY A 34 -4.46 3.30 0.26
CA GLY A 34 -3.98 4.63 -0.12
C GLY A 34 -5.01 5.48 -0.86
N PRO A 35 -4.58 6.60 -1.44
CA PRO A 35 -5.42 7.44 -2.28
C PRO A 35 -5.79 6.74 -3.59
N VAL A 36 -6.89 7.20 -4.20
CA VAL A 36 -7.39 6.69 -5.49
C VAL A 36 -7.29 7.76 -6.55
N VAL A 37 -7.22 7.34 -7.80
CA VAL A 37 -7.10 8.24 -8.95
C VAL A 37 -8.36 8.20 -9.81
N GLU A 38 -8.75 9.34 -10.34
CA GLU A 38 -9.86 9.45 -11.29
C GLU A 38 -9.33 9.52 -12.71
N VAL A 39 -9.63 8.49 -13.50
CA VAL A 39 -9.13 8.34 -14.86
C VAL A 39 -10.26 8.04 -15.84
N ASP A 40 -10.02 8.21 -17.13
CA ASP A 40 -10.90 7.68 -18.17
C ASP A 40 -10.64 6.18 -18.39
N LYS A 41 -11.50 5.57 -19.22
CA LYS A 41 -11.46 4.13 -19.48
C LYS A 41 -10.17 3.69 -20.18
N GLN A 42 -9.62 4.50 -21.07
CA GLN A 42 -8.40 4.15 -21.80
C GLN A 42 -7.22 4.11 -20.84
N THR A 43 -7.06 5.14 -20.01
CA THR A 43 -6.01 5.15 -18.99
C THR A 43 -6.18 4.01 -17.96
N GLN A 44 -7.41 3.63 -17.62
CA GLN A 44 -7.64 2.45 -16.77
C GLN A 44 -7.06 1.18 -17.40
N GLU A 45 -7.34 0.93 -18.68
CA GLU A 45 -6.86 -0.24 -19.42
C GLU A 45 -5.32 -0.26 -19.49
N GLU A 46 -4.69 0.89 -19.75
CA GLU A 46 -3.23 1.04 -19.75
C GLU A 46 -2.60 0.67 -18.38
N ILE A 47 -3.20 1.12 -17.27
CA ILE A 47 -2.74 0.78 -15.92
C ILE A 47 -2.87 -0.73 -15.66
N GLN A 48 -3.99 -1.34 -16.07
CA GLN A 48 -4.23 -2.77 -15.89
C GLN A 48 -3.23 -3.61 -16.70
N GLU A 49 -2.94 -3.22 -17.94
CA GLU A 49 -1.93 -3.88 -18.77
C GLU A 49 -0.53 -3.75 -18.17
N TYR A 50 -0.17 -2.56 -17.70
CA TYR A 50 1.12 -2.31 -17.06
C TYR A 50 1.27 -3.19 -15.81
N TRP A 51 0.23 -3.26 -14.98
CA TRP A 51 0.21 -4.12 -13.80
C TRP A 51 0.35 -5.59 -14.17
N ALA A 52 -0.38 -6.09 -15.18
CA ALA A 52 -0.28 -7.48 -15.63
C ALA A 52 1.14 -7.86 -16.06
N LYS A 53 1.85 -6.96 -16.74
CA LYS A 53 3.23 -7.18 -17.23
C LYS A 53 4.27 -7.05 -16.10
N ASN A 54 4.05 -6.14 -15.14
CA ASN A 54 5.08 -5.72 -14.17
C ASN A 54 4.80 -6.13 -12.72
N LYS A 55 3.70 -6.86 -12.45
CA LYS A 55 3.26 -7.22 -11.09
C LYS A 55 4.38 -7.72 -10.18
N LYS A 56 5.23 -8.63 -10.67
CA LYS A 56 6.32 -9.21 -9.88
C LYS A 56 7.35 -8.16 -9.44
N LYS A 57 7.72 -7.27 -10.35
CA LYS A 57 8.69 -6.19 -10.10
C LYS A 57 8.13 -5.16 -9.12
N ILE A 58 6.87 -4.75 -9.32
CA ILE A 58 6.22 -3.77 -8.45
C ILE A 58 6.06 -4.31 -7.02
N LEU A 59 5.82 -5.62 -6.86
CA LEU A 59 5.73 -6.26 -5.55
C LEU A 59 7.09 -6.48 -4.88
N SER A 60 8.17 -6.71 -5.65
CA SER A 60 9.52 -6.87 -5.09
C SER A 60 10.09 -5.53 -4.60
N GLU A 61 9.88 -4.44 -5.35
CA GLU A 61 10.37 -3.10 -4.95
C GLU A 61 9.74 -2.60 -3.63
N SER A 62 8.54 -3.09 -3.28
CA SER A 62 7.92 -2.79 -1.99
C SER A 62 8.51 -3.56 -0.80
N LYS A 63 9.34 -4.58 -1.01
CA LYS A 63 9.99 -5.34 0.07
C LYS A 63 11.34 -4.79 0.49
N ASP A 64 11.96 -3.95 -0.33
CA ASP A 64 13.30 -3.40 -0.05
C ASP A 64 13.29 -2.22 0.95
N ASN A 65 12.13 -1.89 1.54
CA ASN A 65 11.99 -0.91 2.63
C ASN A 65 11.62 -1.56 3.99
N GLU A 66 11.67 -2.89 4.12
CA GLU A 66 11.48 -3.61 5.40
C GLU A 66 12.81 -4.19 5.92
N THR A 67 13.89 -3.39 5.93
CA THR A 67 15.14 -3.77 6.63
C THR A 67 15.21 -3.28 8.09
N GLU A 68 14.08 -3.06 8.77
CA GLU A 68 14.11 -2.66 10.19
C GLU A 68 13.21 -3.45 11.16
N ASP A 69 12.60 -4.57 10.80
CA ASP A 69 11.79 -5.36 11.78
C ASP A 69 12.02 -6.88 11.68
N ASN A 70 13.29 -7.31 11.68
CA ASN A 70 13.65 -8.62 12.22
C ASN A 70 14.51 -8.43 13.48
N LEU A 71 14.13 -7.51 14.37
CA LEU A 71 14.54 -7.65 15.75
C LEU A 71 13.69 -8.77 16.35
N SER A 72 14.36 -9.74 16.97
CA SER A 72 13.68 -10.70 17.83
C SER A 72 12.95 -9.98 18.97
N ASP A 73 11.92 -10.60 19.55
CA ASP A 73 11.17 -10.05 20.68
C ASP A 73 12.11 -9.60 21.83
N GLU A 74 13.23 -10.30 22.03
CA GLU A 74 14.25 -9.94 23.04
C GLU A 74 14.97 -8.62 22.74
N GLU A 75 15.27 -8.32 21.47
CA GLU A 75 15.96 -7.08 21.09
C GLU A 75 15.01 -5.86 21.15
N LEU A 76 13.69 -6.09 21.00
CA LEU A 76 12.65 -5.06 21.16
C LEU A 76 12.50 -4.67 22.63
N ASP A 77 12.48 -5.65 23.53
CA ASP A 77 12.38 -5.40 24.98
C ASP A 77 13.61 -4.63 25.50
N GLU A 78 14.83 -4.99 25.06
CA GLU A 78 16.05 -4.28 25.48
C GLU A 78 16.07 -2.81 25.01
N LYS A 79 15.47 -2.52 23.85
CA LYS A 79 15.38 -1.16 23.31
C LYS A 79 14.30 -0.34 24.03
N LEU A 80 13.21 -0.99 24.45
CA LEU A 80 12.17 -0.36 25.28
C LEU A 80 12.73 0.03 26.64
N ASP A 81 13.42 -0.89 27.32
CA ASP A 81 13.96 -0.64 28.67
C ASP A 81 14.95 0.55 28.68
N LYS A 82 15.82 0.64 27.67
CA LYS A 82 16.75 1.79 27.52
C LYS A 82 16.05 3.13 27.32
N LEU A 83 14.86 3.16 26.71
CA LEU A 83 14.07 4.38 26.51
C LEU A 83 13.40 4.87 27.80
N PHE A 84 13.10 3.96 28.73
CA PHE A 84 12.46 4.29 30.01
C PHE A 84 13.45 4.57 31.14
N GLU A 85 14.74 4.30 30.94
CA GLU A 85 15.81 4.64 31.91
C GLU A 85 16.43 6.04 31.70
N GLU A 86 16.11 6.74 30.60
CA GLU A 86 16.60 8.10 30.31
C GLU A 86 15.68 9.25 30.83
N GLU A 87 14.70 8.96 31.69
CA GLU A 87 13.83 9.98 32.34
C GLU A 87 14.10 10.16 33.85
#